data_AF-A0A5E4V101-F1
#
_entry.id   AF-A0A5E4V101-F1
#
_cell.length_a   1.000
_cell.length_b   1.000
_cell.length_c   1.000
_cell.angle_alpha   90.00
_cell.angle_beta   90.00
_cell.angle_gamma   90.00
#
_symmetry.space_group_name_H-M   'P 1'
#
loop_
_entity.id
_entity.type
_entity.pdbx_description
1 polymer ?
#
loop_
_entity_poly.entity_id
_entity_poly.type
_entity_poly.pdbx_seq_one_letter_code
_entity_poly.pdbx_strand_id
1 'polypeptide(L)'
;MLSNVLEYRAAAKRFLPSFAYWYLEGGAEDEVSMRRNREAYGEVFFTPRVFVDVTDVSTAVRVAGRELGWPVVVGPTGLNGLFRHRADELLAKHANAAGVPFVLSTASTSLIETVRETTNGDL
;
A
#
# COMPACT_ATOMS: atom_id res chain seq x y z
N MET A 1 8.38 13.19 -12.89
CA MET A 1 7.46 12.07 -12.59
C MET A 1 8.22 11.11 -11.69
N LEU A 2 7.65 10.66 -10.58
CA LEU A 2 8.28 9.63 -9.76
C LEU A 2 7.95 8.27 -10.39
N SER A 3 8.97 7.48 -10.72
CA SER A 3 8.84 6.30 -11.58
C SER A 3 8.75 4.99 -10.79
N ASN A 4 9.07 4.99 -9.50
CA ASN A 4 8.98 3.80 -8.65
C ASN A 4 8.73 4.18 -7.16
N VAL A 5 8.41 3.17 -6.35
CA VAL A 5 8.09 3.34 -4.91
C VAL A 5 9.27 3.91 -4.10
N LEU A 6 10.53 3.61 -4.46
CA LEU A 6 11.70 4.11 -3.74
C LEU A 6 11.88 5.63 -3.93
N GLU A 7 11.46 6.16 -5.07
CA GLU A 7 11.47 7.61 -5.30
C GLU A 7 10.39 8.32 -4.45
N TYR A 8 9.21 7.70 -4.27
CA TYR A 8 8.21 8.20 -3.31
C TYR A 8 8.73 8.15 -1.87
N ARG A 9 9.46 7.11 -1.47
CA ARG A 9 10.14 7.04 -0.17
C ARG A 9 11.15 8.17 0.03
N ALA A 10 11.96 8.46 -0.98
CA ALA A 10 12.92 9.57 -0.95
C ALA A 10 12.21 10.94 -0.88
N ALA A 11 11.10 11.10 -1.60
CA ALA A 11 10.27 12.30 -1.52
C ALA A 11 9.62 12.46 -0.13
N ALA A 12 9.11 11.37 0.46
CA ALA A 12 8.56 11.36 1.82
C ALA A 12 9.59 11.79 2.86
N LYS A 13 10.86 11.33 2.74
CA LYS A 13 11.96 11.77 3.62
C LYS A 13 12.23 13.27 3.55
N ARG A 14 12.04 13.88 2.38
CA ARG A 14 12.23 15.32 2.18
C ARG A 14 11.03 16.14 2.66
N PHE A 15 9.83 15.55 2.61
CA PHE A 15 8.57 16.23 2.93
C PHE A 15 8.22 16.16 4.42
N LEU A 16 8.44 15.01 5.06
CA LEU A 16 8.01 14.76 6.44
C LEU A 16 9.02 15.30 7.45
N PRO A 17 8.54 15.85 8.60
CA PRO A 17 9.40 16.06 9.75
C PRO A 17 10.07 14.75 10.19
N SER A 18 11.30 14.83 10.73
CA SER A 18 12.10 13.64 11.06
C SER A 18 11.37 12.60 11.91
N PHE A 19 10.63 13.03 12.93
CA PHE A 19 9.92 12.10 13.81
C PHE A 19 8.79 11.34 13.08
N ALA A 20 8.06 12.01 12.19
CA ALA A 20 7.01 11.39 11.38
C ALA A 20 7.60 10.43 10.35
N TYR A 21 8.73 10.79 9.73
CA TYR A 21 9.44 9.91 8.82
C TYR A 21 9.94 8.64 9.51
N TRP A 22 10.57 8.77 10.68
CA TRP A 22 11.08 7.62 11.43
C TRP A 22 9.98 6.75 12.05
N TYR A 23 8.81 7.32 12.37
CA TYR A 23 7.63 6.52 12.73
C TYR A 23 7.15 5.65 11.56
N LEU A 24 7.20 6.16 10.32
CA LEU A 24 6.82 5.40 9.12
C LEU A 24 7.86 4.35 8.72
N GLU A 25 9.14 4.72 8.78
CA GLU A 25 10.24 3.94 8.20
C GLU A 25 10.98 3.05 9.17
N GLY A 26 10.89 3.34 10.48
CA GLY A 26 11.63 2.63 11.51
C GLY A 26 11.16 1.20 11.72
N GLY A 27 12.11 0.30 11.95
CA GLY A 27 11.88 -1.09 12.31
C GLY A 27 12.10 -1.39 13.78
N ALA A 28 11.92 -2.66 14.14
CA ALA A 28 12.30 -3.15 15.46
C ALA A 28 13.83 -3.24 15.60
N GLU A 29 14.37 -2.69 16.69
CA GLU A 29 15.77 -2.83 17.12
C GLU A 29 16.77 -2.54 15.99
N ASP A 30 17.60 -3.52 15.62
CA ASP A 30 18.63 -3.41 14.58
C ASP A 30 18.08 -3.48 13.14
N GLU A 31 16.75 -3.48 12.98
CA GLU A 31 16.02 -3.52 11.71
C GLU A 31 16.37 -4.73 10.81
N VAL A 32 16.89 -5.80 11.40
CA VAL A 32 17.34 -7.01 10.68
C VAL A 32 16.18 -7.61 9.87
N SER A 33 15.00 -7.73 10.47
CA SER A 33 13.82 -8.28 9.81
C SER A 33 13.37 -7.41 8.62
N MET A 34 13.50 -6.09 8.71
CA MET A 34 13.16 -5.20 7.58
C MET A 34 14.12 -5.35 6.41
N ARG A 35 15.41 -5.53 6.65
CA ARG A 35 16.39 -5.84 5.59
C ARG A 35 16.09 -7.19 4.96
N ARG A 36 15.90 -8.22 5.80
CA ARG A 36 15.59 -9.58 5.35
C ARG A 36 14.32 -9.66 4.51
N ASN A 37 13.26 -8.91 4.86
CA ASN A 37 12.02 -8.86 4.07
C ASN A 37 12.25 -8.39 2.63
N ARG A 38 13.21 -7.48 2.41
CA ARG A 38 13.54 -6.98 1.07
C ARG A 38 14.47 -7.94 0.33
N GLU A 39 15.52 -8.41 1.02
CA GLU A 39 16.51 -9.34 0.46
C GLU A 39 15.86 -10.66 0.01
N ALA A 40 14.85 -11.14 0.72
CA ALA A 40 14.14 -12.38 0.37
C ALA A 40 13.56 -12.39 -1.06
N TYR A 41 13.17 -11.23 -1.62
CA TYR A 41 12.69 -11.16 -3.00
C TYR A 41 13.82 -11.33 -4.04
N GLY A 42 15.08 -11.04 -3.67
CA GLY A 42 16.24 -11.26 -4.54
C GLY A 42 16.58 -12.73 -4.75
N GLU A 43 16.08 -13.60 -3.89
CA GLU A 43 16.25 -15.06 -3.97
C GLU A 43 15.18 -15.73 -4.87
N VAL A 44 14.20 -14.97 -5.37
CA VAL A 44 13.13 -15.46 -6.23
C VAL A 44 13.42 -15.10 -7.68
N PHE A 45 13.60 -16.11 -8.53
CA PHE A 45 13.90 -15.95 -9.94
C PHE A 45 12.70 -16.32 -10.81
N PHE A 46 12.47 -15.55 -11.89
CA PHE A 46 11.48 -15.89 -12.89
C PHE A 46 12.03 -16.95 -13.85
N THR A 47 11.18 -17.91 -14.21
CA THR A 47 11.39 -18.79 -15.38
C THR A 47 10.31 -18.45 -16.41
N PRO A 48 10.55 -17.47 -17.31
CA PRO A 48 9.52 -17.02 -18.23
C PRO A 48 9.10 -18.13 -19.19
N ARG A 49 7.79 -18.21 -19.46
CA ARG A 49 7.26 -19.05 -20.55
C ARG A 49 7.24 -18.22 -21.83
N VAL A 50 7.97 -18.68 -22.84
CA VAL A 50 8.10 -18.00 -24.14
C VAL A 50 7.06 -18.52 -25.14
N PHE A 51 6.82 -17.75 -26.21
CA PHE A 51 5.81 -18.04 -27.24
C PHE A 51 4.37 -18.17 -26.70
N VAL A 52 4.07 -17.46 -25.61
CA VAL A 52 2.71 -17.31 -25.08
C VAL A 52 2.15 -15.99 -25.60
N ASP A 53 0.93 -16.01 -26.14
CA ASP A 53 0.22 -14.78 -26.48
C ASP A 53 -0.17 -14.06 -25.19
N VAL A 54 0.36 -12.84 -25.03
CA VAL A 54 0.11 -11.94 -23.89
C VAL A 54 -0.51 -10.62 -24.35
N THR A 55 -1.19 -10.64 -25.50
CA THR A 55 -1.90 -9.46 -26.04
C THR A 55 -3.00 -8.99 -25.09
N ASP A 56 -3.65 -9.92 -24.38
CA ASP A 56 -4.62 -9.64 -23.33
C ASP A 56 -4.21 -10.35 -22.03
N VAL A 57 -3.94 -9.57 -20.98
CA VAL A 57 -3.51 -10.07 -19.67
C VAL A 57 -4.43 -9.50 -18.61
N SER A 58 -5.11 -10.38 -17.89
CA SER A 58 -5.90 -10.02 -16.73
C SER A 58 -5.13 -10.26 -15.44
N THR A 59 -5.08 -9.24 -14.58
CA THR A 59 -4.61 -9.36 -13.19
C THR A 59 -5.74 -9.69 -12.22
N ALA A 60 -6.98 -9.85 -12.71
CA ALA A 60 -8.14 -10.02 -11.86
C ALA A 60 -8.06 -11.34 -11.07
N VAL A 61 -8.46 -11.28 -9.80
CA VAL A 61 -8.41 -12.43 -8.89
C VAL A 61 -9.65 -12.47 -8.00
N ARG A 62 -9.98 -13.65 -7.48
CA ARG A 62 -11.04 -13.80 -6.47
C ARG A 62 -10.42 -14.02 -5.09
N VAL A 63 -10.68 -13.10 -4.16
CA VAL A 63 -10.16 -13.13 -2.78
C VAL A 63 -11.34 -13.06 -1.82
N ALA A 64 -11.42 -13.98 -0.86
CA ALA A 64 -12.50 -14.05 0.14
C ALA A 64 -13.92 -13.94 -0.46
N GLY A 65 -14.13 -14.55 -1.64
CA GLY A 65 -15.41 -14.55 -2.34
C GLY A 65 -15.69 -13.33 -3.23
N ARG A 66 -14.81 -12.32 -3.23
CA ARG A 66 -14.93 -11.05 -4.00
C ARG A 66 -13.97 -11.01 -5.17
N GLU A 67 -14.37 -10.36 -6.27
CA GLU A 67 -13.50 -10.11 -7.42
C GLU A 67 -12.72 -8.81 -7.22
N LEU A 68 -11.41 -8.86 -7.41
CA LEU A 68 -10.50 -7.71 -7.40
C LEU A 68 -9.89 -7.56 -8.79
N GLY A 69 -9.65 -6.32 -9.24
CA GLY A 69 -9.00 -6.07 -10.54
C GLY A 69 -7.51 -6.48 -10.56
N TRP A 70 -6.90 -6.60 -9.39
CA TRP A 70 -5.50 -6.97 -9.21
C TRP A 70 -5.31 -7.53 -7.77
N PRO A 71 -4.30 -8.39 -7.49
CA PRO A 71 -4.13 -9.07 -6.21
C PRO A 71 -3.40 -8.24 -5.12
N VAL A 72 -3.87 -7.03 -4.79
CA VAL A 72 -3.40 -6.30 -3.60
C VAL A 72 -4.54 -5.67 -2.81
N VAL A 73 -4.16 -5.20 -1.63
CA VAL A 73 -4.96 -4.44 -0.70
C VAL A 73 -4.10 -3.31 -0.13
N VAL A 74 -4.72 -2.17 0.17
CA VAL A 74 -4.09 -1.17 1.04
C VAL A 74 -4.32 -1.62 2.48
N GLY A 75 -3.28 -2.23 3.07
CA GLY A 75 -3.34 -2.79 4.42
C GLY A 75 -3.47 -1.74 5.52
N PRO A 76 -3.81 -2.16 6.76
CA PRO A 76 -4.07 -1.24 7.86
C PRO A 76 -2.78 -0.63 8.40
N THR A 77 -2.68 0.69 8.36
CA THR A 77 -1.61 1.47 9.00
C THR A 77 -2.23 2.49 9.95
N GLY A 78 -1.70 2.57 11.18
CA GLY A 78 -2.18 3.52 12.20
C GLY A 78 -1.52 4.90 12.07
N LEU A 79 -2.17 5.91 12.62
CA LEU A 79 -1.69 7.30 12.69
C LEU A 79 -1.41 7.94 11.32
N ASN A 80 -2.15 7.58 10.27
CA ASN A 80 -1.89 8.08 8.91
C ASN A 80 -1.96 9.62 8.79
N GLY A 81 -2.77 10.27 9.61
CA GLY A 81 -2.87 11.72 9.73
C GLY A 81 -1.57 12.41 10.12
N LEU A 82 -0.61 11.68 10.68
CA LEU A 82 0.75 12.16 10.95
C LEU A 82 1.52 12.46 9.66
N PHE A 83 1.23 11.73 8.58
CA PHE A 83 1.96 11.85 7.31
C PHE A 83 1.32 12.87 6.38
N ARG A 84 -0.01 12.97 6.42
CA ARG A 84 -0.79 13.91 5.61
C ARG A 84 -2.16 14.12 6.23
N HIS A 85 -2.66 15.35 6.18
CA HIS A 85 -4.04 15.64 6.57
C HIS A 85 -5.04 14.77 5.79
N ARG A 86 -5.95 14.11 6.51
CA ARG A 86 -7.00 13.21 5.96
C ARG A 86 -6.46 12.05 5.13
N ALA A 87 -5.31 11.50 5.55
CA ALA A 87 -4.66 10.41 4.83
C ALA A 87 -5.53 9.15 4.73
N ASP A 88 -6.29 8.79 5.77
CA ASP A 88 -7.16 7.62 5.77
C ASP A 88 -8.25 7.71 4.68
N GLU A 89 -8.90 8.88 4.55
CA GLU A 89 -9.89 9.14 3.50
C GLU A 89 -9.27 9.13 2.10
N LEU A 90 -8.08 9.73 1.95
CA LEU A 90 -7.37 9.75 0.68
C LEU A 90 -7.00 8.33 0.24
N LEU A 91 -6.48 7.50 1.16
CA LEU A 91 -6.13 6.11 0.89
C LEU A 91 -7.37 5.30 0.50
N ALA A 92 -8.46 5.40 1.27
CA ALA A 92 -9.71 4.68 0.99
C ALA A 92 -10.31 5.07 -0.37
N LYS A 93 -10.34 6.37 -0.69
CA LYS A 93 -10.82 6.89 -1.97
C LYS A 93 -9.99 6.37 -3.15
N HIS A 94 -8.66 6.40 -3.03
CA HIS A 94 -7.77 5.99 -4.11
C HIS A 94 -7.68 4.46 -4.26
N ALA A 95 -7.78 3.70 -3.17
CA ALA A 95 -7.88 2.24 -3.23
C ALA A 95 -9.12 1.80 -4.01
N ASN A 96 -10.29 2.38 -3.70
CA ASN A 96 -11.52 2.09 -4.42
C ASN A 96 -11.45 2.51 -5.90
N ALA A 97 -10.88 3.68 -6.20
CA ALA A 97 -10.67 4.10 -7.59
C ALA A 97 -9.72 3.15 -8.35
N ALA A 98 -8.79 2.52 -7.67
CA ALA A 98 -7.89 1.50 -8.22
C ALA A 98 -8.50 0.09 -8.23
N GLY A 99 -9.73 -0.09 -7.74
CA GLY A 99 -10.41 -1.39 -7.71
C GLY A 99 -9.82 -2.39 -6.72
N VAL A 100 -9.22 -1.90 -5.63
CA VAL A 100 -8.62 -2.71 -4.56
C VAL A 100 -9.19 -2.32 -3.19
N PRO A 101 -9.23 -3.24 -2.21
CA PRO A 101 -9.75 -2.93 -0.89
C PRO A 101 -8.81 -1.99 -0.12
N PHE A 102 -9.38 -1.22 0.80
CA PHE A 102 -8.65 -0.53 1.85
C PHE A 102 -9.05 -1.13 3.19
N VAL A 103 -8.11 -1.28 4.12
CA VAL A 103 -8.39 -1.80 5.45
C VAL A 103 -8.11 -0.70 6.46
N LEU A 104 -9.16 -0.24 7.15
CA LEU A 104 -9.01 0.82 8.15
C LEU A 104 -8.35 0.29 9.43
N SER A 105 -7.33 1.00 9.93
CA SER A 105 -6.70 0.69 11.22
C SER A 105 -7.59 1.10 12.39
N THR A 106 -7.59 0.32 13.48
CA THR A 106 -8.21 0.74 14.75
C THR A 106 -7.51 1.94 15.38
N ALA A 107 -6.24 2.17 15.04
CA ALA A 107 -5.46 3.35 15.41
C ALA A 107 -5.49 4.44 14.31
N SER A 108 -6.59 4.52 13.56
CA SER A 108 -6.83 5.56 12.55
C SER A 108 -6.89 6.95 13.17
N THR A 109 -6.54 7.96 12.38
CA THR A 109 -6.69 9.39 12.74
C THR A 109 -8.00 10.01 12.25
N SER A 110 -8.77 9.25 11.48
CA SER A 110 -10.09 9.62 10.98
C SER A 110 -11.14 8.66 11.53
N LEU A 111 -12.35 9.18 11.74
CA LEU A 111 -13.52 8.39 12.12
C LEU A 111 -13.88 7.40 10.99
N ILE A 112 -14.38 6.22 11.36
CA ILE A 112 -14.81 5.21 10.38
C ILE A 112 -15.93 5.76 9.48
N GLU A 113 -16.83 6.56 10.03
CA GLU A 113 -17.92 7.21 9.31
C GLU A 113 -17.38 8.19 8.26
N THR A 114 -16.41 9.02 8.64
CA THR A 114 -15.78 9.98 7.71
C THR A 114 -15.06 9.28 6.57
N VAL A 115 -14.37 8.15 6.84
CA VAL A 115 -13.73 7.36 5.79
C VAL A 115 -14.77 6.73 4.86
N ARG A 116 -15.85 6.17 5.41
CA ARG A 116 -16.99 5.60 4.67
C ARG A 116 -17.64 6.58 3.71
N GLU A 117 -17.76 7.87 4.08
CA GLU A 117 -18.31 8.91 3.20
C GLU A 117 -17.48 9.16 1.93
N THR A 118 -16.20 8.80 1.93
CA THR A 118 -15.28 9.13 0.83
C THR A 118 -15.16 8.06 -0.25
N THR A 119 -15.74 6.88 -0.02
CA THR A 119 -15.61 5.74 -0.92
C THR A 119 -16.88 4.89 -0.91
N ASN A 120 -17.15 4.19 -2.01
CA ASN A 120 -18.17 3.13 -2.09
C ASN A 120 -17.54 1.72 -2.06
N GLY A 121 -16.21 1.63 -1.93
CA GLY A 121 -15.48 0.37 -1.88
C GLY A 121 -15.56 -0.35 -0.53
N ASP A 122 -14.85 -1.48 -0.45
CA ASP A 122 -14.68 -2.26 0.77
C ASP A 122 -13.67 -1.57 1.72
N LEU A 123 -13.99 -1.59 3.02
CA LEU A 123 -13.27 -0.95 4.14
C LEU A 123 -12.93 -1.97 5.24
#